data_AF-A0A9Q0Q4N0-F1
#
_entry.id   AF-A0A9Q0Q4N0-F1
#
_cell.length_a   1.000
_cell.length_b   1.000
_cell.length_c   1.000
_cell.angle_alpha   90.00
_cell.angle_beta   90.00
_cell.angle_gamma   90.00
#
_symmetry.space_group_name_H-M   'P 1'
#
loop_
_entity.id
_entity.type
_entity.pdbx_description
1 polymer ?
#
loop_
_entity_poly.entity_id
_entity_poly.type
_entity_poly.pdbx_seq_one_letter_code
_entity_poly.pdbx_strand_id
1 'polypeptide(L)'
;MAKLKVAGTWAGVLEVEPENWTVLMLREEIAKRSNMGTESINLIFAGKVLKDFTSEEKSSLSHLGIKNNSKILACRVSVEEGKTLKNELLADDERNRRLARIKAAVTALSKRHADGALPIEDFDIELEDQSGKKVHFSETDRQAIMTGLMLHTSGKQFIRKQMFSDALEVLTMGEEAFSLCNPKSIELVDNIPILQIDMVWCYFMLQDIAQLSVAGLRLEKAKEGLERAHGKDSSRFRLLQAGRSSELALYLRLELLEGVVAYHSGQFDKSRKFLTSAQAKILPATSAR
;
A
#
# COMPACT_ATOMS: atom_id res chain seq x y z
N MET A 1 -17.10 -39.93 -0.98
CA MET A 1 -16.79 -39.47 0.40
C MET A 1 -15.29 -39.39 0.61
N ALA A 2 -14.81 -38.27 1.14
CA ALA A 2 -13.42 -38.01 1.51
C ALA A 2 -13.25 -38.11 3.03
N LYS A 3 -12.16 -38.72 3.48
CA LYS A 3 -11.81 -38.84 4.90
C LYS A 3 -10.92 -37.68 5.30
N LEU A 4 -11.41 -36.77 6.13
CA LEU A 4 -10.62 -35.68 6.71
C LEU A 4 -10.08 -36.10 8.07
N LYS A 5 -8.81 -35.81 8.33
CA LYS A 5 -8.18 -36.00 9.63
C LYS A 5 -8.24 -34.69 10.39
N VAL A 6 -9.11 -34.61 11.39
CA VAL A 6 -9.20 -33.45 12.27
C VAL A 6 -8.33 -33.71 13.51
N ALA A 7 -7.57 -32.71 13.93
CA ALA A 7 -6.78 -32.73 15.15
C ALA A 7 -7.01 -31.44 15.97
N GLY A 8 -6.72 -31.45 17.27
CA GLY A 8 -6.87 -30.28 18.15
C GLY A 8 -8.03 -30.47 19.14
N THR A 9 -8.98 -29.51 19.19
CA THR A 9 -10.15 -29.51 20.09
C THR A 9 -10.97 -30.81 19.99
N TRP A 10 -11.02 -31.38 18.79
CA TRP A 10 -11.52 -32.73 18.54
C TRP A 10 -10.55 -33.44 17.60
N ALA A 11 -10.23 -34.69 17.93
CA ALA A 11 -9.34 -35.53 17.13
C ALA A 11 -10.12 -36.72 16.58
N GLY A 12 -10.16 -36.86 15.25
CA GLY A 12 -10.90 -37.94 14.61
C GLY A 12 -10.90 -37.87 13.10
N VAL A 13 -11.43 -38.93 12.48
CA VAL A 13 -11.65 -38.98 11.04
C VAL A 13 -13.10 -38.60 10.75
N LEU A 14 -13.29 -37.59 9.91
CA LEU A 14 -14.60 -37.14 9.45
C LEU A 14 -14.79 -37.52 7.99
N GLU A 15 -15.84 -38.26 7.68
CA GLU A 15 -16.23 -38.55 6.30
C GLU A 15 -17.10 -37.40 5.80
N VAL A 16 -16.61 -36.67 4.80
CA VAL A 16 -17.30 -35.53 4.21
C VAL A 16 -17.37 -35.67 2.70
N GLU A 17 -18.27 -34.93 2.08
CA GLU A 17 -18.31 -34.77 0.62
C GLU A 17 -17.72 -33.40 0.28
N PRO A 18 -16.46 -33.32 -0.19
CA PRO A 18 -15.77 -32.04 -0.38
C PRO A 18 -16.45 -31.11 -1.38
N GLU A 19 -17.26 -31.66 -2.28
CA GLU A 19 -18.01 -30.94 -3.31
C GLU A 19 -19.31 -30.32 -2.76
N ASN A 20 -19.91 -30.93 -1.73
CA ASN A 20 -21.20 -30.52 -1.17
C ASN A 20 -21.08 -29.80 0.18
N TRP A 21 -19.97 -30.00 0.89
CA TRP A 21 -19.75 -29.41 2.21
C TRP A 21 -19.13 -28.02 2.11
N THR A 22 -19.56 -27.14 3.01
CA THR A 22 -18.96 -25.81 3.22
C THR A 22 -18.12 -25.79 4.50
N VAL A 23 -17.31 -24.75 4.68
CA VAL A 23 -16.51 -24.53 5.91
C VAL A 23 -17.43 -24.43 7.13
N LEU A 24 -18.60 -23.82 6.99
CA LEU A 24 -19.60 -23.70 8.06
C LEU A 24 -20.12 -25.07 8.50
N MET A 25 -20.51 -25.93 7.55
CA MET A 25 -21.01 -27.28 7.85
C MET A 25 -19.93 -28.14 8.52
N LEU A 26 -18.68 -28.01 8.08
CA LEU A 26 -17.54 -28.67 8.71
C LEU A 26 -17.33 -28.18 10.16
N ARG A 27 -17.44 -26.87 10.39
CA ARG A 27 -17.31 -26.26 11.72
C ARG A 27 -18.44 -26.68 12.65
N GLU A 28 -19.67 -26.71 12.16
CA GLU A 28 -20.85 -27.20 12.89
C GLU A 28 -20.70 -28.65 13.32
N GLU A 29 -20.23 -29.52 12.42
CA GLU A 29 -20.05 -30.93 12.72
C GLU A 29 -18.93 -31.16 13.77
N ILE A 30 -17.83 -30.41 13.67
CA ILE A 30 -16.75 -30.45 14.67
C ILE A 30 -17.23 -29.84 16.00
N ALA A 31 -18.05 -28.80 15.98
CA ALA A 31 -18.65 -28.18 17.16
C ALA A 31 -19.59 -29.13 17.92
N LYS A 32 -20.47 -29.83 17.19
CA LYS A 32 -21.34 -30.86 17.76
C LYS A 32 -20.54 -31.98 18.43
N ARG A 33 -19.48 -32.46 17.78
CA ARG A 33 -18.64 -33.55 18.32
C ARG A 33 -17.74 -33.14 19.48
N SER A 34 -17.43 -31.85 19.59
CA SER A 34 -16.63 -31.29 20.68
C SER A 34 -17.46 -30.71 21.83
N ASN A 35 -18.79 -30.74 21.74
CA ASN A 35 -19.72 -30.13 22.69
C ASN A 35 -19.44 -28.64 22.95
N MET A 36 -19.10 -27.90 21.89
CA MET A 36 -18.80 -26.47 21.96
C MET A 36 -19.64 -25.66 20.96
N GLY A 37 -19.71 -24.35 21.17
CA GLY A 37 -20.33 -23.42 20.22
C GLY A 37 -19.49 -23.28 18.94
N THR A 38 -20.16 -23.11 17.79
CA THR A 38 -19.54 -22.88 16.48
C THR A 38 -18.62 -21.65 16.46
N GLU A 39 -18.96 -20.63 17.25
CA GLU A 39 -18.18 -19.39 17.42
C GLU A 39 -16.89 -19.59 18.23
N SER A 40 -16.69 -20.75 18.84
CA SER A 40 -15.52 -21.06 19.70
C SER A 40 -14.49 -21.96 19.01
N ILE A 41 -14.66 -22.23 17.71
CA ILE A 41 -13.81 -23.17 16.95
C ILE A 41 -13.30 -22.49 15.67
N ASN A 42 -11.98 -22.37 15.57
CA ASN A 42 -11.30 -22.00 14.34
C ASN A 42 -10.75 -23.25 13.66
N LEU A 43 -10.91 -23.31 12.33
CA LEU A 43 -10.37 -24.40 11.51
C LEU A 43 -9.16 -23.87 10.74
N ILE A 44 -8.04 -24.60 10.77
CA ILE A 44 -6.81 -24.25 10.09
C ILE A 44 -6.43 -25.37 9.11
N PHE A 45 -6.18 -25.01 7.87
CA PHE A 45 -5.72 -25.92 6.82
C PHE A 45 -4.51 -25.32 6.11
N ALA A 46 -3.44 -26.11 5.96
CA ALA A 46 -2.19 -25.69 5.31
C ALA A 46 -1.61 -24.35 5.83
N GLY A 47 -1.74 -24.10 7.13
CA GLY A 47 -1.25 -22.86 7.78
C GLY A 47 -2.16 -21.64 7.61
N LYS A 48 -3.34 -21.80 6.99
CA LYS A 48 -4.34 -20.73 6.83
C LYS A 48 -5.60 -21.03 7.63
N VAL A 49 -6.13 -20.03 8.32
CA VAL A 49 -7.43 -20.11 8.98
C VAL A 49 -8.52 -20.11 7.91
N LEU A 50 -9.41 -21.12 7.94
CA LEU A 50 -10.54 -21.24 7.02
C LEU A 50 -11.60 -20.21 7.37
N LYS A 51 -11.98 -19.39 6.38
CA LYS A 51 -13.01 -18.35 6.51
C LYS A 51 -14.40 -18.93 6.23
N ASP A 52 -15.40 -18.43 6.96
CA ASP A 52 -16.80 -18.63 6.59
C ASP A 52 -17.15 -17.59 5.54
N PHE A 53 -17.17 -17.99 4.27
CA PHE A 53 -17.63 -17.11 3.21
C PHE A 53 -19.17 -17.02 3.30
N THR A 54 -19.68 -15.88 3.78
CA THR A 54 -21.12 -15.56 3.83
C THR A 54 -21.65 -14.95 2.52
N SER A 55 -20.79 -14.74 1.53
CA SER A 55 -21.21 -14.28 0.20
C SER A 55 -21.58 -15.48 -0.67
N GLU A 56 -22.63 -15.33 -1.49
CA GLU A 56 -23.39 -16.35 -2.25
C GLU A 56 -22.60 -17.29 -3.19
N GLU A 57 -21.27 -17.26 -3.18
CA GLU A 57 -20.44 -18.28 -3.79
C GLU A 57 -20.25 -19.42 -2.80
N LYS A 58 -20.98 -20.53 -3.01
CA LYS A 58 -20.76 -21.81 -2.32
C LYS A 58 -19.34 -22.31 -2.62
N SER A 59 -18.33 -21.81 -1.89
CA SER A 59 -16.96 -22.32 -1.97
C SER A 59 -16.93 -23.66 -1.24
N SER A 60 -17.21 -24.72 -1.99
CA SER A 60 -17.11 -26.09 -1.47
C SER A 60 -15.68 -26.36 -0.96
N LEU A 61 -15.54 -27.31 -0.04
CA LEU A 61 -14.24 -27.68 0.52
C LEU A 61 -13.21 -28.03 -0.57
N SER A 62 -13.66 -28.55 -1.72
CA SER A 62 -12.79 -28.84 -2.88
C SER A 62 -12.17 -27.58 -3.50
N HIS A 63 -12.89 -26.45 -3.56
CA HIS A 63 -12.34 -25.17 -4.01
C HIS A 63 -11.27 -24.61 -3.06
N LEU A 64 -11.34 -24.98 -1.78
CA LEU A 64 -10.33 -24.63 -0.77
C LEU A 64 -9.13 -25.59 -0.78
N GLY A 65 -9.08 -26.54 -1.72
CA GLY A 65 -7.99 -27.50 -1.87
C GLY A 65 -8.04 -28.65 -0.86
N ILE A 66 -9.15 -28.82 -0.14
CA ILE A 66 -9.34 -29.89 0.83
C ILE A 66 -9.68 -31.18 0.08
N LYS A 67 -8.71 -32.09 0.02
CA LYS A 67 -8.81 -33.40 -0.64
C LYS A 67 -8.96 -34.54 0.37
N ASN A 68 -9.17 -35.76 -0.12
CA ASN A 68 -9.14 -36.96 0.71
C ASN A 68 -7.83 -37.05 1.52
N ASN A 69 -7.93 -37.40 2.80
CA ASN A 69 -6.83 -37.49 3.77
C ASN A 69 -6.18 -36.15 4.17
N SER A 70 -6.84 -35.02 3.91
CA SER A 70 -6.38 -33.70 4.37
C SER A 70 -6.39 -33.60 5.89
N LYS A 71 -5.38 -32.90 6.44
CA LYS A 71 -5.23 -32.65 7.88
C LYS A 71 -5.78 -31.26 8.21
N ILE A 72 -6.77 -31.18 9.08
CA ILE A 72 -7.38 -29.95 9.54
C ILE A 72 -7.14 -29.82 11.04
N LEU A 73 -6.67 -28.65 11.48
CA LEU A 73 -6.49 -28.35 12.89
C LEU A 73 -7.69 -27.55 13.38
N ALA A 74 -8.41 -28.07 14.36
CA ALA A 74 -9.48 -27.39 15.06
C ALA A 74 -8.91 -26.80 16.37
N CYS A 75 -8.89 -25.48 16.49
CA CYS A 75 -8.43 -24.79 17.69
C CYS A 75 -9.61 -24.15 18.42
N ARG A 76 -9.61 -24.29 19.75
CA ARG A 76 -10.54 -23.56 20.61
C ARG A 76 -10.07 -22.12 20.70
N VAL A 77 -10.98 -21.19 20.43
CA VAL A 77 -10.74 -19.76 20.56
C VAL A 77 -11.84 -19.18 21.45
N SER A 78 -11.52 -18.16 22.25
CA SER A 78 -12.58 -17.49 23.02
C SER A 78 -13.59 -16.85 22.05
N VAL A 79 -14.86 -16.76 22.46
CA VAL A 79 -15.90 -16.16 21.60
C VAL A 79 -15.59 -14.70 21.27
N GLU A 80 -14.87 -14.00 22.16
CA GLU A 80 -14.42 -12.62 21.94
C GLU A 80 -13.28 -12.56 20.91
N GLU A 81 -12.25 -13.41 21.03
CA GLU A 81 -11.15 -13.51 20.05
C GLU A 81 -11.63 -14.01 18.67
N GLY A 82 -12.65 -14.88 18.64
CA GLY A 82 -13.25 -15.35 17.38
C GLY A 82 -14.02 -14.23 16.67
N LYS A 83 -14.75 -13.40 17.42
CA LYS A 83 -15.45 -12.21 16.89
C LYS A 83 -14.47 -11.13 16.44
N THR A 84 -13.41 -10.85 17.20
CA THR A 84 -12.40 -9.85 16.82
C THR A 84 -11.67 -10.28 15.54
N LEU A 85 -11.22 -11.54 15.46
CA LEU A 85 -10.57 -12.08 14.27
C LEU A 85 -11.50 -12.04 13.05
N LYS A 86 -12.78 -12.41 13.21
CA LYS A 86 -13.77 -12.32 12.11
C LYS A 86 -13.91 -10.87 11.62
N ASN A 87 -13.99 -9.91 12.53
CA ASN A 87 -14.10 -8.49 12.17
C ASN A 87 -12.84 -7.96 11.48
N GLU A 88 -11.65 -8.34 11.96
CA GLU A 88 -10.37 -7.99 11.33
C GLU A 88 -10.26 -8.56 9.91
N LEU A 89 -10.65 -9.82 9.71
CA LEU A 89 -10.63 -10.45 8.39
C LEU A 89 -11.63 -9.80 7.43
N LEU A 90 -12.81 -9.40 7.91
CA LEU A 90 -13.79 -8.67 7.11
C LEU A 90 -13.28 -7.27 6.74
N ALA A 91 -12.63 -6.57 7.67
CA ALA A 91 -12.02 -5.28 7.43
C ALA A 91 -10.89 -5.38 6.39
N ASP A 92 -10.06 -6.42 6.48
CA ASP A 92 -8.99 -6.67 5.52
C ASP A 92 -9.54 -7.04 4.13
N ASP A 93 -10.60 -7.85 4.06
CA ASP A 93 -11.24 -8.17 2.77
C ASP A 93 -11.85 -6.92 2.10
N GLU A 94 -12.46 -6.00 2.87
CA GLU A 94 -12.96 -4.74 2.34
C GLU A 94 -11.83 -3.81 1.89
N ARG A 95 -10.73 -3.77 2.65
CA ARG A 95 -9.51 -3.04 2.29
C ARG A 95 -8.94 -3.55 0.96
N ASN A 96 -8.79 -4.87 0.82
CA ASN A 96 -8.30 -5.52 -0.40
C ASN A 96 -9.23 -5.24 -1.61
N ARG A 97 -10.55 -5.27 -1.42
CA ARG A 97 -11.52 -4.93 -2.48
C ARG A 97 -11.38 -3.48 -2.93
N ARG A 98 -11.20 -2.55 -2.00
CA ARG A 98 -11.01 -1.13 -2.31
C ARG A 98 -9.74 -0.90 -3.14
N LEU A 99 -8.64 -1.52 -2.74
CA LEU A 99 -7.36 -1.41 -3.43
C LEU A 99 -7.42 -2.04 -4.83
N ALA A 100 -8.08 -3.20 -4.97
CA ALA A 100 -8.32 -3.83 -6.26
C ALA A 100 -9.14 -2.93 -7.20
N ARG A 101 -10.17 -2.25 -6.69
CA ARG A 101 -10.97 -1.28 -7.46
C ARG A 101 -10.12 -0.11 -7.95
N ILE A 102 -9.25 0.44 -7.09
CA ILE A 102 -8.36 1.55 -7.47
C ILE A 102 -7.38 1.09 -8.55
N LYS A 103 -6.73 -0.06 -8.37
CA LYS A 103 -5.79 -0.61 -9.36
C LYS A 103 -6.47 -0.83 -10.71
N ALA A 104 -7.68 -1.40 -10.72
CA ALA A 104 -8.46 -1.60 -11.94
C ALA A 104 -8.84 -0.28 -12.61
N ALA A 105 -9.30 0.72 -11.84
CA ALA A 105 -9.65 2.03 -12.35
C ALA A 105 -8.44 2.76 -12.97
N VAL A 106 -7.30 2.77 -12.27
CA VAL A 106 -6.07 3.39 -12.78
C VAL A 106 -5.59 2.68 -14.04
N THR A 107 -5.59 1.34 -14.06
CA THR A 107 -5.17 0.58 -15.25
C THR A 107 -6.07 0.86 -16.45
N ALA A 108 -7.38 0.98 -16.22
CA ALA A 108 -8.32 1.32 -17.27
C ALA A 108 -8.07 2.74 -17.81
N LEU A 109 -7.84 3.71 -16.93
CA LEU A 109 -7.52 5.08 -17.32
C LEU A 109 -6.19 5.16 -18.07
N SER A 110 -5.13 4.51 -17.61
CA SER A 110 -3.82 4.52 -18.28
C SER A 110 -3.87 3.94 -19.71
N LYS A 111 -4.70 2.91 -19.91
CA LYS A 111 -4.86 2.23 -21.22
C LYS A 111 -5.73 3.01 -22.20
N ARG A 112 -6.73 3.76 -21.71
CA ARG A 112 -7.62 4.58 -22.58
C ARG A 112 -6.87 5.60 -23.44
N HIS A 113 -5.66 5.96 -23.06
CA HIS A 113 -4.82 6.93 -23.76
C HIS A 113 -3.82 6.31 -24.76
N ALA A 114 -3.83 4.98 -24.95
CA ALA A 114 -2.89 4.31 -25.85
C ALA A 114 -3.33 4.35 -27.32
N ASP A 115 -4.64 4.26 -27.58
CA ASP A 115 -5.15 3.97 -28.92
C ASP A 115 -5.72 5.18 -29.69
N GLY A 116 -5.81 6.38 -29.10
CA GLY A 116 -6.35 7.58 -29.78
C GLY A 116 -7.76 7.41 -30.39
N ALA A 117 -8.49 6.36 -30.01
CA ALA A 117 -9.63 5.83 -30.76
C ALA A 117 -10.99 6.31 -30.23
N LEU A 118 -11.05 7.47 -29.58
CA LEU A 118 -12.32 8.10 -29.21
C LEU A 118 -12.58 9.32 -30.09
N PRO A 119 -13.81 9.51 -30.60
CA PRO A 119 -14.20 10.66 -31.44
C PRO A 119 -14.35 11.97 -30.63
N ILE A 120 -13.68 12.09 -29.48
CA ILE A 120 -13.70 13.26 -28.61
C ILE A 120 -12.25 13.53 -28.21
N GLU A 121 -11.59 14.41 -28.97
CA GLU A 121 -10.15 14.75 -28.89
C GLU A 121 -9.74 15.48 -27.59
N ASP A 122 -10.67 15.78 -26.68
CA ASP A 122 -10.48 16.77 -25.59
C ASP A 122 -10.13 16.20 -24.20
N PHE A 123 -9.94 14.89 -24.04
CA PHE A 123 -9.66 14.29 -22.71
C PHE A 123 -8.40 13.43 -22.66
N ASP A 124 -7.40 13.70 -23.50
CA ASP A 124 -6.10 13.06 -23.36
C ASP A 124 -5.31 13.64 -22.19
N ILE A 125 -4.82 12.77 -21.30
CA ILE A 125 -3.92 13.19 -20.23
C ILE A 125 -2.53 13.28 -20.81
N GLU A 126 -2.05 14.52 -20.91
CA GLU A 126 -0.75 14.84 -21.47
C GLU A 126 0.31 14.83 -20.38
N LEU A 127 1.47 14.26 -20.70
CA LEU A 127 2.65 14.32 -19.82
C LEU A 127 3.43 15.59 -20.15
N GLU A 128 3.50 16.49 -19.17
CA GLU A 128 4.23 17.74 -19.26
C GLU A 128 5.48 17.70 -18.36
N ASP A 129 6.52 18.41 -18.78
CA ASP A 129 7.66 18.73 -17.93
C ASP A 129 7.30 19.88 -16.95
N GLN A 130 8.23 20.23 -16.07
CA GLN A 130 8.06 21.31 -15.09
C GLN A 130 7.90 22.72 -15.70
N SER A 131 8.03 22.84 -17.02
CA SER A 131 7.85 24.06 -17.81
C SER A 131 6.52 24.07 -18.55
N GLY A 132 5.69 23.03 -18.40
CA GLY A 132 4.44 22.85 -19.13
C GLY A 132 4.64 22.37 -20.56
N LYS A 133 5.84 21.86 -20.91
CA LYS A 133 6.11 21.36 -22.26
C LYS A 133 5.81 19.87 -22.34
N LYS A 134 5.06 19.45 -23.36
CA LYS A 134 4.74 18.05 -23.61
C LYS A 134 6.02 17.22 -23.80
N VAL A 135 6.09 16.09 -23.09
CA VAL A 135 7.18 15.11 -23.19
C VAL A 135 6.65 13.87 -23.88
N HIS A 136 7.43 13.30 -24.79
CA HIS A 136 7.05 12.09 -25.53
C HIS A 136 7.84 10.90 -25.00
N PHE A 137 7.11 9.87 -24.60
CA PHE A 137 7.64 8.60 -24.10
C PHE A 137 7.20 7.45 -25.03
N SER A 138 7.84 6.30 -24.92
CA SER A 138 7.30 5.08 -25.53
C SER A 138 5.92 4.77 -24.94
N GLU A 139 5.07 4.05 -25.66
CA GLU A 139 3.71 3.73 -25.19
C GLU A 139 3.72 2.99 -23.84
N THR A 140 4.67 2.06 -23.68
CA THR A 140 4.88 1.30 -22.44
C THR A 140 5.31 2.18 -21.28
N ASP A 141 6.29 3.07 -21.50
CA ASP A 141 6.78 3.98 -20.47
C ASP A 141 5.70 5.01 -20.12
N ARG A 142 4.98 5.52 -21.13
CA ARG A 142 3.87 6.46 -20.95
C ARG A 142 2.80 5.84 -20.06
N GLN A 143 2.38 4.61 -20.34
CA GLN A 143 1.35 3.92 -19.56
C GLN A 143 1.81 3.69 -18.11
N ALA A 144 3.06 3.27 -17.92
CA ALA A 144 3.63 3.01 -16.60
C ALA A 144 3.82 4.29 -15.78
N ILE A 145 4.33 5.37 -16.38
CA ILE A 145 4.43 6.70 -15.77
C ILE A 145 3.05 7.21 -15.37
N MET A 146 2.08 7.16 -16.29
CA MET A 146 0.70 7.56 -16.03
C MET A 146 0.08 6.80 -14.86
N THR A 147 0.27 5.48 -14.83
CA THR A 147 -0.18 4.61 -13.74
C THR A 147 0.44 5.04 -12.41
N GLY A 148 1.76 5.25 -12.38
CA GLY A 148 2.48 5.70 -11.19
C GLY A 148 2.01 7.07 -10.68
N LEU A 149 1.81 8.04 -11.57
CA LEU A 149 1.34 9.39 -11.23
C LEU A 149 -0.10 9.40 -10.69
N MET A 150 -1.00 8.62 -11.31
CA MET A 150 -2.37 8.47 -10.83
C MET A 150 -2.42 7.80 -9.45
N LEU A 151 -1.64 6.73 -9.24
CA LEU A 151 -1.54 6.06 -7.95
C LEU A 151 -0.93 6.99 -6.90
N HIS A 152 0.08 7.79 -7.23
CA HIS A 152 0.62 8.79 -6.31
C HIS A 152 -0.46 9.79 -5.87
N THR A 153 -1.28 10.27 -6.82
CA THR A 153 -2.39 11.17 -6.54
C THR A 153 -3.43 10.52 -5.63
N SER A 154 -3.80 9.27 -5.88
CA SER A 154 -4.69 8.49 -4.99
C SER A 154 -4.07 8.28 -3.60
N GLY A 155 -2.78 7.97 -3.51
CA GLY A 155 -2.04 7.83 -2.26
C GLY A 155 -2.10 9.11 -1.42
N LYS A 156 -1.90 10.28 -2.04
CA LYS A 156 -2.07 11.58 -1.38
C LYS A 156 -3.47 11.80 -0.81
N GLN A 157 -4.52 11.30 -1.47
CA GLN A 157 -5.88 11.37 -0.94
C GLN A 157 -6.04 10.53 0.33
N PHE A 158 -5.44 9.33 0.38
CA PHE A 158 -5.43 8.51 1.60
C PHE A 158 -4.63 9.14 2.73
N ILE A 159 -3.48 9.76 2.43
CA ILE A 159 -2.70 10.52 3.42
C ILE A 159 -3.55 11.63 4.04
N ARG A 160 -4.30 12.39 3.23
CA ARG A 160 -5.20 13.45 3.74
C ARG A 160 -6.32 12.90 4.63
N LYS A 161 -6.76 11.67 4.38
CA LYS A 161 -7.74 10.96 5.20
C LYS A 161 -7.12 10.22 6.40
N GLN A 162 -5.81 10.37 6.63
CA GLN A 162 -5.05 9.66 7.68
C GLN A 162 -5.08 8.13 7.56
N MET A 163 -5.34 7.62 6.35
CA MET A 163 -5.38 6.19 6.05
C MET A 163 -4.00 5.73 5.61
N PHE A 164 -3.02 5.76 6.51
CA PHE A 164 -1.60 5.60 6.15
C PHE A 164 -1.24 4.20 5.64
N SER A 165 -1.91 3.14 6.11
CA SER A 165 -1.71 1.78 5.62
C SER A 165 -2.15 1.66 4.14
N ASP A 166 -3.36 2.12 3.83
CA ASP A 166 -3.89 2.12 2.46
C ASP A 166 -3.07 3.03 1.55
N ALA A 167 -2.66 4.21 2.06
CA ALA A 167 -1.77 5.11 1.34
C ALA A 167 -0.46 4.42 0.97
N LEU A 168 0.18 3.74 1.93
CA LEU A 168 1.45 3.07 1.69
C LEU A 168 1.35 1.98 0.63
N GLU A 169 0.29 1.18 0.65
CA GLU A 169 0.09 0.12 -0.36
C GLU A 169 -0.12 0.72 -1.76
N VAL A 170 -0.91 1.80 -1.87
CA VAL A 170 -1.13 2.50 -3.14
C VAL A 170 0.15 3.18 -3.66
N LEU A 171 0.94 3.78 -2.77
CA LEU A 171 2.23 4.37 -3.13
C LEU A 171 3.24 3.31 -3.57
N THR A 172 3.22 2.13 -2.95
CA THR A 172 4.06 0.99 -3.34
C THR A 172 3.69 0.49 -4.74
N MET A 173 2.39 0.36 -5.05
CA MET A 173 1.94 0.06 -6.41
C MET A 173 2.39 1.12 -7.43
N GLY A 174 2.43 2.39 -7.02
CA GLY A 174 2.95 3.48 -7.86
C GLY A 174 4.46 3.36 -8.12
N GLU A 175 5.24 3.06 -7.08
CA GLU A 175 6.68 2.78 -7.18
C GLU A 175 6.97 1.59 -8.10
N GLU A 176 6.20 0.50 -7.97
CA GLU A 176 6.29 -0.65 -8.86
C GLU A 176 6.01 -0.27 -10.32
N ALA A 177 5.00 0.57 -10.57
CA ALA A 177 4.72 1.04 -11.93
C ALA A 177 5.91 1.82 -12.52
N PHE A 178 6.53 2.72 -11.74
CA PHE A 178 7.73 3.44 -12.19
C PHE A 178 8.93 2.51 -12.45
N SER A 179 9.04 1.39 -11.73
CA SER A 179 10.11 0.42 -11.94
C SER A 179 10.05 -0.32 -13.29
N LEU A 180 8.90 -0.28 -13.98
CA LEU A 180 8.71 -0.87 -15.30
C LEU A 180 9.24 0.01 -16.45
N CYS A 181 9.49 1.29 -16.17
CA CYS A 181 9.92 2.26 -17.19
C CYS A 181 11.43 2.18 -17.45
N ASN A 182 11.85 2.70 -18.61
CA ASN A 182 13.27 2.96 -18.84
C ASN A 182 13.82 3.95 -17.79
N PRO A 183 14.98 3.68 -17.16
CA PRO A 183 15.60 4.59 -16.18
C PRO A 183 15.77 6.03 -16.70
N LYS A 184 16.06 6.23 -17.99
CA LYS A 184 16.17 7.57 -18.60
C LYS A 184 14.84 8.31 -18.64
N SER A 185 13.73 7.59 -18.85
CA SER A 185 12.38 8.17 -18.84
C SER A 185 12.01 8.59 -17.41
N ILE A 186 12.42 7.81 -16.42
CA ILE A 186 12.21 8.07 -15.00
C ILE A 186 12.97 9.30 -14.50
N GLU A 187 14.16 9.59 -15.03
CA GLU A 187 14.92 10.80 -14.69
C GLU A 187 14.17 12.10 -15.04
N LEU A 188 13.20 12.05 -15.95
CA LEU A 188 12.36 13.17 -16.34
C LEU A 188 11.13 13.35 -15.43
N VAL A 189 10.88 12.42 -14.49
CA VAL A 189 9.71 12.41 -13.61
C VAL A 189 10.10 12.89 -12.21
N ASP A 190 9.79 14.14 -11.89
CA ASP A 190 10.09 14.77 -10.59
C ASP A 190 9.14 14.33 -9.45
N ASN A 191 8.03 13.68 -9.79
CA ASN A 191 7.09 13.13 -8.81
C ASN A 191 7.66 11.98 -7.98
N ILE A 192 8.67 11.27 -8.48
CA ILE A 192 9.21 10.08 -7.82
C ILE A 192 9.88 10.45 -6.49
N PRO A 193 10.74 11.47 -6.41
CA PRO A 193 11.20 12.00 -5.13
C PRO A 193 10.09 12.36 -4.15
N ILE A 194 9.02 12.97 -4.64
CA ILE A 194 7.87 13.35 -3.80
C ILE A 194 7.15 12.09 -3.28
N LEU A 195 7.01 11.06 -4.13
CA LEU A 195 6.45 9.76 -3.74
C LEU A 195 7.29 9.12 -2.63
N GLN A 196 8.63 9.15 -2.74
CA GLN A 196 9.51 8.62 -1.68
C GLN A 196 9.31 9.33 -0.34
N ILE A 197 9.19 10.67 -0.36
CA ILE A 197 8.91 11.47 0.84
C ILE A 197 7.54 11.11 1.43
N ASP A 198 6.52 10.92 0.59
CA ASP A 198 5.18 10.51 1.03
C ASP A 198 5.18 9.10 1.64
N MET A 199 5.94 8.15 1.10
CA MET A 199 6.10 6.81 1.68
C MET A 199 6.77 6.85 3.04
N VAL A 200 7.86 7.61 3.18
CA VAL A 200 8.57 7.75 4.47
C VAL A 200 7.70 8.44 5.52
N TRP A 201 6.86 9.38 5.10
CA TRP A 201 5.85 9.94 5.97
C TRP A 201 4.84 8.90 6.45
N CYS A 202 4.37 8.00 5.58
CA CYS A 202 3.51 6.90 5.99
C CYS A 202 4.21 5.98 7.00
N TYR A 203 5.49 5.64 6.81
CA TYR A 203 6.26 4.86 7.79
C TYR A 203 6.29 5.53 9.16
N PHE A 204 6.56 6.84 9.19
CA PHE A 204 6.57 7.62 10.42
C PHE A 204 5.21 7.61 11.11
N MET A 205 4.12 7.87 10.36
CA MET A 205 2.77 7.91 10.91
C MET A 205 2.26 6.55 11.40
N LEU A 206 2.71 5.45 10.77
CA LEU A 206 2.43 4.08 11.21
C LEU A 206 3.30 3.63 12.39
N GLN A 207 4.27 4.45 12.81
CA GLN A 207 5.24 4.15 13.87
C GLN A 207 6.03 2.85 13.61
N ASP A 208 6.24 2.50 12.33
CA ASP A 208 6.98 1.30 11.96
C ASP A 208 8.48 1.60 11.94
N ILE A 209 9.11 1.39 13.09
CA ILE A 209 10.56 1.61 13.29
C ILE A 209 11.39 0.65 12.43
N ALA A 210 10.89 -0.54 12.11
CA ALA A 210 11.61 -1.48 11.25
C ALA A 210 11.75 -0.92 9.83
N GLN A 211 10.69 -0.28 9.31
CA GLN A 211 10.71 0.37 8.01
C GLN A 211 11.54 1.67 7.97
N LEU A 212 11.83 2.29 9.14
CA LEU A 212 12.75 3.44 9.22
C LEU A 212 14.19 3.09 8.82
N SER A 213 14.59 1.82 8.89
CA SER A 213 15.90 1.38 8.39
C SER A 213 16.08 1.60 6.88
N VAL A 214 15.00 1.46 6.10
CA VAL A 214 14.98 1.71 4.65
C VAL A 214 14.64 3.17 4.35
N ALA A 215 14.01 3.89 5.28
CA ALA A 215 13.63 5.28 5.10
C ALA A 215 14.81 6.20 4.76
N GLY A 216 15.99 5.98 5.36
CA GLY A 216 17.19 6.76 5.06
C GLY A 216 17.57 6.71 3.57
N LEU A 217 17.62 5.50 3.00
CA LEU A 217 17.92 5.31 1.58
C LEU A 217 16.87 5.94 0.67
N ARG A 218 15.58 5.89 1.07
CA ARG A 218 14.49 6.52 0.31
C ARG A 218 14.60 8.04 0.32
N LEU A 219 14.93 8.65 1.46
CA LEU A 219 15.14 10.10 1.58
C LEU A 219 16.37 10.57 0.80
N GLU A 220 17.46 9.79 0.79
CA GLU A 220 18.65 10.08 -0.01
C GLU A 220 18.33 10.09 -1.51
N LYS A 221 17.64 9.06 -2.01
CA LYS A 221 17.15 9.02 -3.39
C LYS A 221 16.21 10.18 -3.72
N ALA A 222 15.33 10.56 -2.78
CA ALA A 222 14.45 11.71 -2.95
C ALA A 222 15.25 13.00 -3.08
N LYS A 223 16.26 13.19 -2.23
CA LYS A 223 17.13 14.36 -2.26
C LYS A 223 17.88 14.48 -3.58
N GLU A 224 18.53 13.41 -4.03
CA GLU A 224 19.24 13.38 -5.32
C GLU A 224 18.31 13.71 -6.49
N GLY A 225 17.09 13.16 -6.49
CA GLY A 225 16.11 13.43 -7.54
C GLY A 225 15.59 14.87 -7.51
N LEU A 226 15.37 15.45 -6.32
CA LEU A 226 14.99 16.86 -6.19
C LEU A 226 16.13 17.79 -6.62
N GLU A 227 17.37 17.47 -6.26
CA GLU A 227 18.55 18.23 -6.71
C GLU A 227 18.72 18.15 -8.24
N ARG A 228 18.39 17.02 -8.86
CA ARG A 228 18.36 16.88 -10.31
C ARG A 228 17.27 17.74 -10.95
N ALA A 229 16.06 17.72 -10.39
CA ALA A 229 14.92 18.47 -10.94
C ALA A 229 15.03 19.99 -10.72
N HIS A 230 15.63 20.42 -9.60
CA HIS A 230 15.69 21.82 -9.18
C HIS A 230 17.09 22.46 -9.32
N GLY A 231 18.13 21.67 -9.62
CA GLY A 231 19.52 22.10 -9.73
C GLY A 231 20.29 22.05 -8.40
N LYS A 232 21.61 21.85 -8.46
CA LYS A 232 22.51 21.82 -7.29
C LYS A 232 22.42 23.11 -6.46
N ASP A 233 22.53 22.95 -5.14
CA ASP A 233 22.42 24.00 -4.12
C ASP A 233 21.11 24.79 -4.13
N SER A 234 20.02 24.21 -4.63
CA SER A 234 18.75 24.91 -4.66
C SER A 234 18.92 26.27 -5.38
N SER A 235 19.80 26.36 -6.38
CA SER A 235 20.12 27.61 -7.09
C SER A 235 18.88 28.21 -7.76
N ARG A 236 17.98 27.35 -8.25
CA ARG A 236 16.63 27.72 -8.70
C ARG A 236 15.71 28.11 -7.53
N PHE A 237 15.81 27.44 -6.38
CA PHE A 237 15.08 27.77 -5.14
C PHE A 237 15.52 29.10 -4.48
N ARG A 238 16.80 29.49 -4.57
CA ARG A 238 17.28 30.82 -4.15
C ARG A 238 16.79 31.93 -5.07
N LEU A 239 16.65 31.66 -6.37
CA LEU A 239 16.03 32.59 -7.33
C LEU A 239 14.50 32.68 -7.18
N LEU A 240 13.85 31.62 -6.69
CA LEU A 240 12.38 31.48 -6.62
C LEU A 240 11.78 31.72 -5.22
N GLN A 241 12.57 32.18 -4.23
CA GLN A 241 12.05 32.59 -2.90
C GLN A 241 10.94 33.65 -3.00
N ALA A 242 10.88 34.39 -4.10
CA ALA A 242 9.75 35.26 -4.45
C ALA A 242 8.64 34.47 -5.18
N GLY A 243 7.92 33.58 -4.48
CA GLY A 243 6.57 33.18 -4.93
C GLY A 243 6.17 31.72 -4.91
N ARG A 244 6.98 30.76 -4.45
CA ARG A 244 6.59 29.32 -4.43
C ARG A 244 6.67 28.68 -3.04
N SER A 245 5.59 28.82 -2.27
CA SER A 245 5.41 28.22 -0.93
C SER A 245 5.37 26.69 -0.93
N SER A 246 5.01 26.07 -2.06
CA SER A 246 4.88 24.61 -2.21
C SER A 246 6.23 23.88 -2.25
N GLU A 247 7.22 24.41 -2.95
CA GLU A 247 8.57 23.83 -3.04
C GLU A 247 9.29 23.92 -1.70
N LEU A 248 9.14 25.05 -0.97
CA LEU A 248 9.67 25.20 0.39
C LEU A 248 9.08 24.16 1.35
N ALA A 249 7.77 23.92 1.27
CA ALA A 249 7.10 22.93 2.11
C ALA A 249 7.61 21.50 1.84
N LEU A 250 7.99 21.19 0.59
CA LEU A 250 8.55 19.90 0.22
C LEU A 250 9.94 19.68 0.84
N TYR A 251 10.85 20.65 0.70
CA TYR A 251 12.18 20.57 1.31
C TYR A 251 12.11 20.58 2.84
N LEU A 252 11.19 21.34 3.42
CA LEU A 252 10.94 21.32 4.86
C LEU A 252 10.56 19.90 5.33
N ARG A 253 9.64 19.23 4.62
CA ARG A 253 9.20 17.88 4.95
C ARG A 253 10.32 16.86 4.78
N LEU A 254 11.15 17.00 3.75
CA LEU A 254 12.35 16.17 3.55
C LEU A 254 13.30 16.30 4.75
N GLU A 255 13.74 17.51 5.09
CA GLU A 255 14.71 17.75 6.17
C GLU A 255 14.16 17.31 7.54
N LEU A 256 12.86 17.50 7.79
CA LEU A 256 12.22 17.01 9.01
C LEU A 256 12.32 15.49 9.12
N LEU A 257 11.99 14.77 8.04
CA LEU A 257 12.05 13.30 8.00
C LEU A 257 13.50 12.79 8.09
N GLU A 258 14.47 13.46 7.44
CA GLU A 258 15.89 13.17 7.59
C GLU A 258 16.34 13.31 9.05
N GLY A 259 15.86 14.35 9.74
CA GLY A 259 16.10 14.57 11.16
C GLY A 259 15.55 13.45 12.06
N VAL A 260 14.33 12.99 11.79
CA VAL A 260 13.69 11.88 12.51
C VAL A 260 14.44 10.57 12.27
N VAL A 261 14.74 10.24 11.01
CA VAL A 261 15.48 9.02 10.66
C VAL A 261 16.87 9.04 11.32
N ALA A 262 17.58 10.17 11.29
CA ALA A 262 18.87 10.32 11.94
C ALA A 262 18.79 10.11 13.46
N TYR A 263 17.73 10.61 14.11
CA TYR A 263 17.50 10.42 15.55
C TYR A 263 17.34 8.94 15.89
N HIS A 264 16.45 8.23 15.19
CA HIS A 264 16.21 6.80 15.42
C HIS A 264 17.40 5.92 15.01
N SER A 265 18.31 6.44 14.17
CA SER A 265 19.56 5.77 13.80
C SER A 265 20.74 6.09 14.74
N GLY A 266 20.50 6.81 15.85
CA GLY A 266 21.53 7.20 16.82
C GLY A 266 22.49 8.31 16.35
N GLN A 267 22.21 8.95 15.21
CA GLN A 267 23.03 10.02 14.64
C GLN A 267 22.54 11.39 15.13
N PHE A 268 22.65 11.64 16.44
CA PHE A 268 22.07 12.82 17.10
C PHE A 268 22.60 14.15 16.57
N ASP A 269 23.88 14.25 16.21
CA ASP A 269 24.45 15.46 15.63
C ASP A 269 23.83 15.80 14.26
N LYS A 270 23.62 14.77 13.42
CA LYS A 270 22.96 14.96 12.12
C LYS A 270 21.49 15.31 12.30
N SER A 271 20.81 14.63 13.22
CA SER A 271 19.42 14.94 13.57
C SER A 271 19.26 16.40 13.98
N ARG A 272 20.10 16.88 14.91
CA ARG A 272 20.09 18.28 15.35
C ARG A 272 20.30 19.25 14.19
N LYS A 273 21.24 18.96 13.29
CA LYS A 273 21.50 19.80 12.11
C LYS A 273 20.28 19.88 11.18
N PHE A 274 19.69 18.74 10.83
CA PHE A 274 18.51 18.69 9.96
C PHE A 274 17.30 19.40 10.59
N LEU A 275 17.03 19.14 11.87
CA LEU A 275 15.90 19.76 12.56
C LEU A 275 16.08 21.28 12.74
N THR A 276 17.31 21.75 13.01
CA THR A 276 17.61 23.19 13.09
C THR A 276 17.45 23.86 11.72
N SER A 277 17.89 23.20 10.65
CA SER A 277 17.71 23.68 9.27
C SER A 277 16.23 23.76 8.89
N ALA A 278 15.44 22.74 9.24
CA ALA A 278 14.01 22.72 9.03
C ALA A 278 13.31 23.85 9.80
N GLN A 279 13.66 24.04 11.07
CA GLN A 279 13.12 25.13 11.91
C GLN A 279 13.41 26.51 11.31
N ALA A 280 14.63 26.74 10.80
CA ALA A 280 15.00 27.98 10.15
C ALA A 280 14.17 28.29 8.89
N LYS A 281 13.68 27.26 8.19
CA LYS A 281 12.80 27.42 7.01
C LYS A 281 11.33 27.72 7.36
N ILE A 282 10.89 27.40 8.58
CA ILE A 282 9.52 27.71 9.07
C ILE A 282 9.39 29.19 9.45
N LEU A 283 10.43 29.79 10.02
CA LEU A 283 10.41 31.14 10.57
C LEU A 283 10.09 32.24 9.52
N PRO A 284 10.63 32.23 8.29
CA PRO A 284 10.25 33.17 7.24
C PRO A 284 8.82 32.96 6.72
N ALA A 285 8.27 31.74 6.81
CA ALA A 285 6.94 31.41 6.30
C ALA A 285 5.80 31.91 7.21
N THR A 286 6.11 32.24 8.47
CA THR A 286 5.14 32.75 9.46
C THR A 286 5.09 34.27 9.52
N SER A 287 6.13 34.99 9.08
CA SER A 287 6.15 36.46 9.01
C SER A 287 5.46 37.05 7.77
N ALA A 288 4.98 36.20 6.85
CA ALA A 288 4.31 36.60 5.62
C ALA A 288 2.78 36.35 5.63
N ARG A 289 2.19 36.17 6.82
CA ARG A 289 0.73 36.10 7.04
C ARG A 289 0.25 37.31 7.83
#